data_AF-A0A345HW88-F1
#
_entry.id   AF-A0A345HW88-F1
#
_cell.length_a   1.000
_cell.length_b   1.000
_cell.length_c   1.000
_cell.angle_alpha   90.00
_cell.angle_beta   90.00
_cell.angle_gamma   90.00
#
_symmetry.space_group_name_H-M   'P 1'
#
loop_
_entity.id
_entity.type
_entity.pdbx_description
1 polymer ?
#
loop_
_entity_poly.entity_id
_entity_poly.type
_entity_poly.pdbx_seq_one_letter_code
_entity_poly.pdbx_strand_id
1 'polypeptide(L)' 'MTGAGRGGVTLDGMDESRGENVPVAYAECVLCREPTEYPASVRGATLCPVCAWQEAQRSACSG' A
#
# COMPACT_ATOMS: atom_id res chain seq x y z
N MET A 1 51.35 -15.82 -14.70
CA MET A 1 50.18 -16.70 -14.49
C MET A 1 49.81 -16.62 -13.01
N THR A 2 48.60 -16.08 -12.75
CA THR A 2 47.88 -16.03 -11.47
C THR A 2 48.41 -15.08 -10.39
N GLY A 3 47.75 -13.93 -10.20
CA GLY A 3 48.00 -13.04 -9.07
C GLY A 3 47.01 -11.87 -8.95
N ALA A 4 46.07 -12.02 -8.01
CA ALA A 4 45.26 -10.98 -7.37
C ALA A 4 44.17 -10.28 -8.20
N GLY A 5 43.00 -10.92 -8.23
CA GLY A 5 41.73 -10.23 -8.43
C GLY A 5 41.53 -9.18 -7.34
N ARG A 6 41.58 -7.91 -7.71
CA ARG A 6 41.08 -6.81 -6.89
C ARG A 6 39.59 -6.69 -7.20
N GLY A 7 38.81 -7.56 -6.57
CA GLY A 7 37.36 -7.38 -6.45
C GLY A 7 37.15 -6.09 -5.70
N GLY A 8 36.96 -4.99 -6.45
CA GLY A 8 36.47 -3.74 -5.90
C GLY A 8 35.09 -4.03 -5.35
N VAL A 9 35.00 -4.06 -4.03
CA VAL A 9 33.77 -3.98 -3.27
C VAL A 9 32.96 -2.82 -3.85
N THR A 10 31.96 -3.15 -4.66
CA THR A 10 30.84 -2.24 -4.88
C THR A 10 30.15 -2.20 -3.53
N LEU A 11 30.55 -1.24 -2.69
CA LEU A 11 29.67 -0.76 -1.65
C LEU A 11 28.43 -0.34 -2.42
N ASP A 12 27.38 -1.14 -2.31
CA ASP A 12 26.03 -0.84 -2.75
C ASP A 12 25.68 0.60 -2.33
N GLY A 13 26.04 1.53 -3.19
CA GLY A 13 25.45 2.84 -3.22
C GLY A 13 24.07 2.66 -3.81
N MET A 14 23.06 3.05 -3.03
CA MET A 14 21.65 3.29 -3.36
C MET A 14 20.67 2.37 -2.62
N ASP A 15 20.47 2.58 -1.31
CA ASP A 15 19.16 2.27 -0.69
C ASP A 15 18.76 3.24 0.44
N GLU A 16 19.29 4.46 0.48
CA GLU A 16 18.95 5.41 1.57
C GLU A 16 18.74 6.82 1.02
N SER A 17 17.95 6.98 -0.04
CA SER A 17 17.65 8.32 -0.59
C SER A 17 16.30 8.50 -1.25
N ARG A 18 15.41 7.50 -1.24
CA ARG A 18 14.01 7.76 -1.61
C ARG A 18 13.15 7.76 -0.36
N GLY A 19 13.41 8.75 0.50
CA GLY A 19 12.33 9.47 1.16
C GLY A 19 11.45 10.13 0.10
N GLU A 20 10.86 9.31 -0.76
CA GLU A 20 9.76 9.68 -1.62
C GLU A 20 8.75 10.30 -0.68
N ASN A 21 8.15 11.39 -1.14
CA ASN A 21 6.79 11.72 -0.75
C ASN A 21 5.93 10.44 -0.86
N VAL A 22 5.93 9.57 0.15
CA VAL A 22 5.11 8.36 0.17
C VAL A 22 3.70 8.92 0.12
N PRO A 23 3.01 8.87 -1.04
CA PRO A 23 1.66 9.37 -1.09
C PRO A 23 0.93 8.57 -0.02
N VAL A 24 0.22 9.27 0.88
CA VAL A 24 -0.52 8.62 1.96
C VAL A 24 -1.24 7.43 1.34
N ALA A 25 -0.77 6.21 1.67
CA ALA A 25 -1.24 5.03 0.97
C ALA A 25 -2.72 4.91 1.32
N TYR A 26 -3.58 5.12 0.34
CA TYR A 26 -5.01 4.96 0.53
C TYR A 26 -5.30 3.48 0.79
N ALA A 27 -6.21 3.18 1.71
CA ALA A 27 -6.63 1.81 1.92
C ALA A 27 -7.28 1.30 0.63
N GLU A 28 -7.00 0.06 0.25
CA GLU A 28 -7.73 -0.60 -0.83
C GLU A 28 -9.01 -1.24 -0.27
N CYS A 29 -10.13 -1.07 -0.99
CA CYS A 29 -11.38 -1.70 -0.61
C CYS A 29 -11.26 -3.23 -0.72
N VAL A 30 -11.63 -3.97 0.33
CA VAL A 30 -11.54 -5.45 0.31
C VAL A 30 -12.50 -6.13 -0.67
N LEU A 31 -13.54 -5.42 -1.14
CA LEU A 31 -14.53 -5.94 -2.09
C LEU A 31 -14.19 -5.63 -3.54
N CYS A 32 -13.92 -4.35 -3.86
CA CYS A 32 -13.69 -3.90 -5.24
C CYS A 32 -12.22 -3.60 -5.57
N ARG A 33 -11.31 -3.62 -4.58
CA ARG A 33 -9.87 -3.30 -4.72
C ARG A 33 -9.58 -1.88 -5.21
N GLU A 34 -10.55 -0.98 -5.20
CA GLU A 34 -10.31 0.43 -5.51
C GLU A 34 -9.71 1.18 -4.31
N PRO A 35 -8.85 2.18 -4.55
CA PRO A 35 -8.34 3.04 -3.51
C PRO A 35 -9.49 3.85 -2.89
N THR A 36 -9.54 3.85 -1.56
CA THR A 36 -10.55 4.59 -0.80
C THR A 36 -10.15 6.05 -0.60
N GLU A 37 -11.09 6.89 -0.15
CA GLU A 37 -10.77 8.24 0.31
C GLU A 37 -10.01 8.26 1.66
N TYR A 38 -9.91 7.10 2.34
CA TYR A 38 -9.31 6.98 3.65
C TYR A 38 -7.85 6.51 3.56
N PRO A 39 -6.95 7.11 4.36
CA PRO A 39 -5.60 6.58 4.55
C PRO A 39 -5.64 5.15 5.08
N ALA A 40 -4.71 4.29 4.65
CA ALA A 40 -4.47 2.97 5.23
C ALA A 40 -4.11 3.00 6.73
N SER A 41 -3.76 4.18 7.26
CA SER A 41 -3.57 4.41 8.70
C SER A 41 -4.87 4.42 9.50
N VAL A 42 -6.04 4.58 8.87
CA VAL A 42 -7.34 4.59 9.55
C VAL A 42 -7.79 3.16 9.84
N ARG A 43 -7.55 2.70 11.08
CA ARG A 43 -8.02 1.38 11.54
C ARG A 43 -9.55 1.32 11.54
N GLY A 44 -10.11 0.38 10.77
CA GLY A 44 -11.55 0.08 10.75
C GLY A 44 -12.27 0.42 9.43
N ALA A 45 -11.66 1.19 8.54
CA ALA A 45 -12.23 1.51 7.22
C ALA A 45 -11.63 0.62 6.12
N THR A 46 -12.07 -0.64 6.04
CA THR A 46 -11.63 -1.60 4.98
C THR A 46 -12.51 -1.57 3.73
N LEU A 47 -13.58 -0.77 3.72
CA LEU A 47 -14.54 -0.63 2.63
C LEU A 47 -14.53 0.80 2.08
N CYS A 48 -14.66 0.94 0.76
CA CYS A 48 -14.92 2.23 0.15
C CYS A 48 -16.32 2.75 0.52
N PRO A 49 -16.58 4.08 0.42
CA PRO A 49 -17.87 4.68 0.79
C PRO A 49 -19.07 4.03 0.10
N VAL A 50 -18.88 3.64 -1.17
CA VAL A 50 -19.90 2.99 -2.01
C VAL A 50 -20.22 1.59 -1.51
N CYS A 51 -19.21 0.77 -1.21
CA CYS A 51 -19.40 -0.56 -0.65
C CYS A 51 -19.99 -0.52 0.76
N ALA A 52 -19.54 0.42 1.60
CA ALA A 52 -20.07 0.60 2.95
C ALA A 52 -21.57 0.91 2.94
N TRP A 53 -22.03 1.79 2.04
CA TRP A 53 -23.45 2.09 1.89
C TRP A 53 -24.26 0.92 1.32
N GLN A 54 -23.69 0.16 0.37
CA GLN A 54 -24.35 -1.03 -0.17
C GLN A 54 -24.56 -2.12 0.91
N GLU A 55 -23.56 -2.38 1.75
CA GLU A 55 -23.68 -3.32 2.86
C GLU A 55 -24.73 -2.84 3.87
N ALA A 56 -24.75 -1.55 4.21
CA ALA A 56 -25.77 -0.96 5.06
C ALA A 56 -27.18 -1.13 4.47
N GLN A 57 -27.37 -0.87 3.18
CA GLN A 57 -28.67 -1.06 2.52
C GLN A 57 -29.10 -2.52 2.46
N ARG A 58 -28.19 -3.45 2.16
CA ARG A 58 -28.51 -4.89 2.18
C ARG A 58 -28.99 -5.32 3.55
N SER A 59 -28.34 -4.85 4.61
CA SER A 59 -28.76 -5.13 5.98
C SER A 59 -30.13 -4.53 6.31
N ALA A 60 -30.47 -3.38 5.74
CA ALA A 60 -31.76 -2.71 5.94
C ALA A 60 -32.91 -3.36 5.16
N CYS A 61 -32.63 -3.96 3.99
CA CYS A 61 -33.64 -4.51 3.09
C CYS A 61 -33.79 -6.05 3.14
N SER A 62 -33.11 -6.75 4.06
CA SER A 62 -33.24 -8.22 4.20
C SER A 62 -34.33 -8.65 5.21
N GLY A 63 -35.34 -7.79 5.42
CA GLY A 63 -36.46 -8.04 6.33
C GLY A 63 -37.52 -8.97 5.75
#